data_AF-A0A920FT52-F1
#
_entry.id   AF-A0A920FT52-F1
#
_cell.length_a   1.000
_cell.length_b   1.000
_cell.length_c   1.000
_cell.angle_alpha   90.00
_cell.angle_beta   90.00
_cell.angle_gamma   90.00
#
_symmetry.space_group_name_H-M   'P 1'
#
loop_
_entity.id
_entity.type
_entity.pdbx_description
1 polymer ?
#
loop_
_entity_poly.entity_id
_entity_poly.type
_entity_poly.pdbx_seq_one_letter_code
_entity_poly.pdbx_strand_id
1 'polypeptide(L)'
;MYDGRITSIGPRYCPSIEDKIERFSDKSHHQIFLEPETLSDNEIYPNGISTSLPEKIQLEFLRTIKGLESVEMTKPGYAIEYSYFNPTNLYNTLATKQFENLFLQVKLMEQLDTKKLLHRE
;
A
#
# COMPACT_ATOMS: atom_id res chain seq x y z
N MET A 1 10.14 0.70 0.79
CA MET A 1 10.43 0.92 2.22
C MET A 1 11.42 -0.10 2.79
N TYR A 2 11.53 -1.32 2.25
CA TYR A 2 12.52 -2.31 2.73
C TYR A 2 13.73 -2.56 1.79
N ASP A 3 13.61 -2.29 0.48
CA ASP A 3 14.70 -2.49 -0.51
C ASP A 3 15.46 -1.20 -0.87
N GLY A 4 15.35 -0.13 -0.08
CA GLY A 4 16.01 1.16 -0.36
C GLY A 4 15.56 1.90 -1.65
N ARG A 5 14.67 1.30 -2.47
CA ARG A 5 14.18 1.87 -3.74
C ARG A 5 13.07 2.92 -3.61
N ILE A 6 12.47 3.04 -2.43
CA ILE A 6 11.36 3.98 -2.16
C ILE A 6 11.85 4.94 -1.07
N THR A 7 11.98 6.22 -1.40
CA THR A 7 12.48 7.28 -0.52
C THR A 7 11.38 7.98 0.29
N SER A 8 10.12 7.71 -0.04
CA SER A 8 8.96 8.27 0.63
C SER A 8 8.74 7.69 2.04
N ILE A 9 8.30 8.53 2.97
CA ILE A 9 7.83 8.11 4.30
C ILE A 9 6.51 7.36 4.08
N GLY A 10 6.48 6.09 4.48
CA GLY A 10 5.26 5.28 4.39
C GLY A 10 4.06 5.88 5.11
N PRO A 11 2.85 5.50 4.70
CA PRO A 11 1.65 5.93 5.40
C PRO A 11 1.69 5.51 6.87
N ARG A 12 1.08 6.34 7.73
CA ARG A 12 0.96 6.01 9.17
C ARG A 12 0.17 4.73 9.42
N TYR A 13 -0.75 4.40 8.52
CA TYR A 13 -1.40 3.11 8.48
C TYR A 13 -0.42 2.14 7.81
N CYS A 14 0.22 1.23 8.56
CA CYS A 14 1.15 0.24 7.98
C CYS A 14 0.41 -0.60 6.93
N PRO A 15 0.64 -0.38 5.63
CA PRO A 15 -0.17 -0.99 4.60
C PRO A 15 0.35 -2.39 4.26
N SER A 16 1.64 -2.63 4.53
CA SER A 16 2.35 -3.85 4.17
C SER A 16 2.42 -4.83 5.35
N ILE A 17 2.54 -6.13 5.05
CA ILE A 17 2.71 -7.17 6.06
C ILE A 17 4.07 -7.06 6.74
N GLU A 18 5.12 -6.69 5.99
CA GLU A 18 6.46 -6.48 6.55
C GLU A 18 6.47 -5.37 7.61
N ASP A 19 5.81 -4.24 7.37
CA ASP A 19 5.71 -3.15 8.35
C ASP A 19 4.80 -3.53 9.54
N LYS A 20 3.74 -4.31 9.28
CA LYS A 20 2.77 -4.72 10.30
C LYS A 20 3.39 -5.67 11.32
N ILE A 21 4.19 -6.64 10.88
CA ILE A 21 4.87 -7.60 11.78
C ILE A 21 5.91 -6.89 12.63
N GLU A 22 6.72 -5.99 12.04
CA GLU A 22 7.73 -5.22 12.77
C GLU A 22 7.08 -4.37 13.87
N ARG A 23 6.00 -3.66 13.51
CA ARG A 23 5.32 -2.74 14.43
C ARG A 23 4.51 -3.43 15.52
N PHE A 24 3.93 -4.59 15.22
CA PHE A 24 3.08 -5.36 16.13
C PHE A 24 3.70 -6.73 16.42
N SER A 25 4.98 -6.73 16.75
CA SER A 25 5.78 -7.95 17.01
C SER A 25 5.33 -8.73 18.25
N ASP A 26 4.52 -8.11 19.12
CA ASP A 26 3.85 -8.74 20.25
C ASP A 26 2.67 -9.65 19.83
N LYS A 27 2.14 -9.47 18.61
CA LYS A 27 1.02 -10.28 18.12
C LYS A 27 1.51 -11.63 17.63
N SER A 28 0.91 -12.69 18.16
CA SER A 28 1.22 -14.06 17.73
C SER A 28 0.72 -14.40 16.33
N HIS A 29 -0.34 -13.72 15.85
CA HIS A 29 -0.96 -14.01 14.56
C HIS A 29 -1.58 -12.75 13.93
N HIS A 30 -1.68 -12.75 12.59
CA HIS A 30 -2.42 -11.76 11.81
C HIS A 30 -3.47 -12.48 10.95
N GLN A 31 -4.72 -12.01 11.02
CA GLN A 31 -5.79 -12.54 10.20
C GLN A 31 -5.65 -12.10 8.74
N ILE A 32 -5.97 -13.02 7.83
CA ILE A 32 -5.97 -12.85 6.37
C ILE A 32 -7.32 -13.33 5.86
N PHE A 33 -7.88 -12.64 4.87
CA PHE A 33 -9.09 -13.07 4.17
C PHE A 33 -8.73 -13.50 2.74
N LEU A 34 -9.22 -14.67 2.34
CA LEU A 34 -9.09 -15.16 0.98
C LEU A 34 -10.36 -14.82 0.23
N GLU A 35 -10.31 -13.77 -0.59
CA GLU A 35 -11.46 -13.20 -1.28
C GLU A 35 -11.41 -13.58 -2.77
N PRO A 36 -12.43 -14.24 -3.34
CA PRO A 36 -12.49 -14.49 -4.78
C PRO A 36 -12.55 -13.17 -5.57
N GLU A 37 -11.64 -12.97 -6.53
CA GLU A 37 -11.65 -11.76 -7.37
C GLU A 37 -12.76 -11.78 -8.41
N THR A 38 -13.06 -12.96 -8.96
CA THR A 38 -14.09 -13.14 -9.98
C THR A 38 -15.01 -14.30 -9.61
N LEU A 39 -16.18 -14.35 -10.26
CA LEU A 39 -17.14 -15.46 -10.10
C LEU A 39 -16.74 -16.71 -10.90
N SER A 40 -15.87 -16.56 -11.91
CA SER A 40 -15.61 -17.57 -12.93
C SER A 40 -14.20 -18.16 -12.88
N ASP A 41 -13.24 -17.45 -12.27
CA ASP A 41 -11.85 -17.88 -12.20
C ASP A 41 -11.46 -18.25 -10.78
N ASN A 42 -10.32 -18.93 -10.66
CA ASN A 42 -9.76 -19.34 -9.37
C ASN A 42 -8.79 -18.30 -8.80
N GLU A 43 -8.84 -17.04 -9.24
CA GLU A 43 -8.02 -15.97 -8.69
C GLU A 43 -8.57 -15.53 -7.33
N ILE A 44 -7.70 -15.56 -6.32
CA ILE A 44 -8.01 -15.19 -4.94
C ILE A 44 -7.13 -14.01 -4.56
N TYR A 45 -7.75 -12.95 -4.06
CA TYR A 45 -7.08 -11.82 -3.43
C TYR A 45 -6.86 -12.11 -1.94
N PRO A 46 -5.61 -12.23 -1.47
CA PRO A 46 -5.33 -12.48 -0.07
C PRO A 46 -5.27 -11.15 0.71
N ASN A 47 -6.43 -10.66 1.13
CA ASN A 47 -6.55 -9.41 1.85
C ASN A 47 -5.87 -9.48 3.22
N GLY A 48 -5.01 -8.50 3.51
CA GLY A 48 -4.27 -8.38 4.77
C GLY A 48 -2.78 -8.71 4.68
N ILE A 49 -2.27 -9.10 3.50
CA ILE A 49 -0.84 -9.40 3.26
C ILE A 49 -0.23 -8.64 2.07
N SER A 50 -0.64 -7.39 1.84
CA SER A 50 0.02 -6.51 0.87
C SER A 50 1.53 -6.46 1.15
N THR A 51 2.36 -6.50 0.11
CA THR A 51 3.82 -6.55 0.28
C THR A 51 4.56 -5.96 -0.90
N SER A 52 5.80 -5.54 -0.66
CA SER A 52 6.75 -5.07 -1.68
C SER A 52 8.02 -5.93 -1.77
N LEU A 53 8.03 -7.09 -1.09
CA LEU A 53 9.17 -8.01 -1.06
C LEU A 53 9.46 -8.64 -2.44
N PRO A 54 10.66 -9.20 -2.67
CA PRO A 54 10.96 -9.92 -3.90
C PRO A 54 10.00 -11.11 -4.12
N GLU A 55 9.60 -11.34 -5.38
CA GLU A 55 8.64 -12.40 -5.78
C GLU A 55 8.92 -13.77 -5.16
N LYS A 56 10.19 -14.20 -5.15
CA LYS A 56 10.58 -15.48 -4.54
C LYS A 56 10.23 -15.55 -3.05
N ILE A 57 10.50 -14.48 -2.31
CA ILE A 57 10.18 -14.37 -0.88
C ILE A 57 8.66 -14.32 -0.69
N GLN A 58 7.94 -13.69 -1.62
CA GLN A 58 6.48 -13.68 -1.59
C GLN A 58 5.90 -15.09 -1.65
N LEU A 59 6.32 -15.88 -2.64
CA LEU A 59 5.86 -17.26 -2.79
C LEU A 59 6.27 -18.13 -1.60
N GLU A 60 7.49 -17.95 -1.07
CA GLU A 60 7.97 -18.67 0.10
C GLU A 60 7.10 -18.38 1.33
N PHE A 61 6.79 -17.11 1.64
CA PHE A 61 5.95 -16.80 2.79
C PHE A 61 4.51 -17.26 2.59
N LEU A 62 3.95 -17.13 1.37
CA LEU A 62 2.58 -17.56 1.09
C LEU A 62 2.39 -19.04 1.43
N ARG A 63 3.37 -19.88 1.10
CA ARG A 63 3.35 -21.32 1.40
C ARG A 63 3.53 -21.67 2.88
N THR A 64 3.86 -20.69 3.73
CA THR A 64 3.86 -20.88 5.20
C THR A 64 2.47 -20.71 5.82
N ILE A 65 1.52 -20.13 5.07
CA ILE A 65 0.16 -19.91 5.54
C ILE A 65 -0.62 -21.22 5.43
N LYS A 66 -1.27 -21.61 6.54
CA LYS A 66 -2.10 -22.82 6.59
C LYS A 66 -3.18 -22.79 5.51
N GLY A 67 -3.22 -23.83 4.68
CA GLY A 67 -4.13 -23.97 3.53
C GLY A 67 -3.58 -23.43 2.21
N LEU A 68 -2.42 -22.76 2.22
CA LEU A 68 -1.74 -22.24 1.02
C LEU A 68 -0.41 -22.95 0.74
N GLU A 69 -0.15 -24.11 1.34
CA GLU A 69 1.13 -24.81 1.27
C GLU A 69 1.56 -25.15 -0.16
N SER A 70 0.59 -25.35 -1.05
CA SER A 70 0.80 -25.64 -2.49
C SER A 70 0.26 -24.54 -3.40
N VAL A 71 0.13 -23.30 -2.91
CA VAL A 71 -0.40 -22.20 -3.72
C VAL A 71 0.49 -21.89 -4.92
N GLU A 72 -0.15 -21.53 -6.02
CA GLU A 72 0.46 -20.94 -7.21
C GLU A 72 0.14 -19.44 -7.22
N MET A 73 1.17 -18.61 -7.40
CA MET A 73 1.01 -17.16 -7.43
C MET A 73 0.84 -16.71 -8.88
N THR A 74 -0.34 -16.18 -9.22
CA THR A 74 -0.63 -15.69 -10.58
C THR A 74 0.00 -14.33 -10.83
N LYS A 75 0.00 -13.46 -9.82
CA LYS A 75 0.53 -12.08 -9.88
C LYS A 75 1.32 -11.79 -8.60
N PRO A 76 2.56 -11.29 -8.68
CA PRO A 76 3.28 -10.85 -7.49
C PRO A 76 2.67 -9.58 -6.93
N GLY A 77 2.68 -9.45 -5.60
CA GLY A 77 2.43 -8.21 -4.90
C GLY A 77 3.48 -7.16 -5.25
N TYR A 78 3.09 -5.89 -5.24
CA TYR A 78 3.98 -4.79 -5.54
C TYR A 78 3.56 -3.55 -4.75
N ALA A 79 4.51 -2.64 -4.57
CA ALA A 79 4.22 -1.27 -4.15
C ALA A 79 4.40 -0.34 -5.34
N ILE A 80 3.57 0.70 -5.42
CA ILE A 80 3.77 1.78 -6.39
C ILE A 80 3.90 3.10 -5.65
N GLU A 81 4.83 3.92 -6.13
CA GLU A 81 5.02 5.29 -5.70
C GLU A 81 4.54 6.22 -6.81
N TYR A 82 3.73 7.22 -6.45
CA TYR A 82 3.20 8.20 -7.37
C TYR A 82 3.37 9.61 -6.81
N SER A 83 3.53 10.58 -7.71
CA SER A 83 3.38 11.98 -7.34
C SER A 83 1.91 12.29 -7.06
N TYR A 84 1.67 13.20 -6.12
CA TYR A 84 0.34 13.66 -5.77
C TYR A 84 0.28 15.18 -5.73
N PHE A 85 -0.93 15.73 -5.82
CA PHE A 85 -1.18 17.15 -5.64
C PHE A 85 -1.70 17.43 -4.23
N ASN A 86 -1.16 18.45 -3.56
CA ASN A 86 -1.56 18.77 -2.19
C ASN A 86 -3.04 19.20 -2.13
N PRO A 87 -3.93 18.45 -1.44
CA PRO A 87 -5.36 18.76 -1.40
C PRO A 87 -5.68 20.12 -0.77
N THR A 88 -4.78 20.69 0.04
CA THR A 88 -4.98 22.03 0.62
C THR A 88 -5.02 23.15 -0.43
N ASN A 89 -4.51 22.88 -1.63
CA ASN A 89 -4.56 23.80 -2.78
C ASN A 89 -5.86 23.69 -3.60
N LEU A 90 -6.84 22.90 -3.13
CA LEU A 90 -8.19 22.85 -3.71
C LEU A 90 -9.22 23.60 -2.87
N TYR A 91 -10.31 23.98 -3.52
CA TYR A 91 -11.57 24.27 -2.84
C TYR A 91 -12.31 22.97 -2.51
N ASN A 92 -13.30 23.04 -1.61
CA ASN A 92 -14.17 21.89 -1.28
C ASN A 92 -15.01 21.40 -2.48
N THR A 93 -15.06 22.17 -3.56
CA THR A 93 -15.67 21.81 -4.85
C THR A 93 -14.74 21.00 -5.76
N LEU A 94 -13.52 20.67 -5.29
CA LEU A 94 -12.44 20.01 -6.06
C LEU A 94 -11.80 20.87 -7.16
N ALA A 95 -12.23 22.13 -7.30
CA ALA A 95 -11.59 23.10 -8.18
C ALA A 95 -10.21 23.49 -7.63
N THR A 96 -9.21 23.65 -8.50
CA THR A 96 -7.90 24.14 -8.08
C THR A 96 -7.93 25.63 -7.77
N LYS A 97 -7.17 26.06 -6.76
CA LYS A 97 -6.99 27.48 -6.44
C LYS A 97 -6.08 28.22 -7.43
N GLN A 98 -5.24 27.47 -8.15
CA GLN A 98 -4.19 28.03 -9.01
C GLN A 98 -4.64 28.17 -10.47
N PHE A 99 -5.56 27.33 -10.93
CA PHE A 99 -6.03 27.31 -12.32
C PHE A 99 -7.55 27.28 -12.37
N GLU A 100 -8.12 28.26 -13.06
CA GLU A 100 -9.57 28.30 -13.30
C GLU A 100 -10.01 27.14 -14.19
N ASN A 101 -11.21 26.61 -13.92
CA ASN A 101 -11.84 25.50 -14.65
C ASN A 101 -11.07 24.16 -14.63
N LEU A 102 -10.03 24.01 -13.80
CA LEU A 102 -9.37 22.73 -13.54
C LEU A 102 -9.89 22.11 -12.25
N PHE A 103 -10.30 20.84 -12.30
CA PHE A 103 -10.79 20.06 -11.17
C PHE A 103 -9.96 18.78 -11.02
N LEU A 104 -9.57 18.44 -9.79
CA LEU A 104 -8.77 17.24 -9.50
C LEU A 104 -9.55 16.27 -8.59
N GLN A 105 -9.53 14.98 -8.92
CA GLN A 105 -10.22 13.94 -8.16
C GLN A 105 -9.29 13.19 -7.19
N VAL A 106 -9.93 12.54 -6.21
CA VAL A 106 -9.35 12.02 -4.96
C VAL A 106 -8.11 11.13 -5.15
N LYS A 107 -8.01 10.33 -6.22
CA LYS A 107 -6.85 9.43 -6.42
C LYS A 107 -5.54 10.18 -6.70
N LEU A 108 -5.59 11.43 -7.13
CA LEU A 108 -4.40 12.30 -7.30
C LEU A 108 -3.96 12.98 -6.00
N MET A 109 -4.60 12.69 -4.86
CA MET A 109 -4.48 13.46 -3.62
C MET A 109 -4.13 12.54 -2.44
N GLU A 110 -2.86 12.22 -2.22
CA GLU A 110 -2.46 11.46 -1.03
C GLU A 110 -1.25 12.08 -0.31
N GLN A 111 -1.38 12.32 0.99
CA GLN A 111 -0.52 13.19 1.80
C GLN A 111 0.94 12.71 1.97
N LEU A 112 1.91 13.61 1.77
CA LEU A 112 3.13 13.67 2.58
C LEU A 112 2.87 14.56 3.80
N ASP A 113 3.19 14.02 4.98
CA ASP A 113 3.10 14.70 6.27
C ASP A 113 3.98 15.98 6.28
N THR A 114 3.37 17.16 6.40
CA THR A 114 4.01 18.49 6.29
C THR A 114 4.96 18.86 7.44
N LYS A 115 5.33 17.92 8.32
CA LYS A 115 6.17 18.21 9.50
C LYS A 115 7.69 18.22 9.27
N LYS A 116 8.21 17.84 8.10
CA LYS A 116 9.67 17.85 7.83
C LYS A 116 10.24 19.11 7.17
N LEU A 117 9.42 20.10 6.83
CA LEU A 117 9.86 21.33 6.14
C LEU A 117 10.09 22.54 7.06
N LEU A 118 9.87 22.43 8.38
CA LEU A 118 9.98 23.56 9.32
C LEU A 118 11.27 23.60 10.17
N HIS A 119 12.24 22.71 9.96
CA HIS A 119 13.52 22.70 10.71
C HIS A 119 14.76 22.51 9.85
N ARG A 120 14.81 23.19 8.69
CA ARG A 120 16.08 23.48 8.01
C ARG A 120 16.16 24.99 7.75
N GLU A 121 16.44 25.71 8.82
CA GLU A 121 17.30 26.91 8.80
C GLU A 121 18.64 26.52 9.40
#